data_AF-A0A6G3UCX1-F1
#
_entry.id   AF-A0A6G3UCX1-F1
#
_cell.length_a   1.000
_cell.length_b   1.000
_cell.length_c   1.000
_cell.angle_alpha   90.00
_cell.angle_beta   90.00
_cell.angle_gamma   90.00
#
_symmetry.space_group_name_H-M   'P 1'
#
loop_
_entity.id
_entity.type
_entity.pdbx_description
1 polymer ?
#
loop_
_entity_poly.entity_id
_entity_poly.type
_entity_poly.pdbx_seq_one_letter_code
_entity_poly.pdbx_strand_id
1 'polypeptide(L)' 'MRQRLGTGIGWRPEIADAVEAMPGIDWVEVVAENVCPGHLPESLLRLRRRGVTVVPHGVSLGLGGADRP' A
#
# COMPACT_ATOMS: atom_id res chain seq x y z
N MET A 1 4.41 -27.68 -4.74
CA MET A 1 4.66 -26.76 -3.59
C MET A 1 4.00 -25.42 -3.92
N ARG A 2 3.21 -24.83 -3.01
CA ARG A 2 2.65 -23.48 -3.23
C ARG A 2 3.77 -22.44 -3.15
N GLN A 3 3.81 -21.51 -4.09
CA GLN A 3 4.71 -20.35 -4.03
C GLN A 3 4.35 -19.50 -2.82
N ARG A 4 5.34 -19.09 -2.01
CA ARG A 4 5.13 -18.21 -0.86
C ARG A 4 5.19 -16.77 -1.35
N LEU A 5 4.08 -16.05 -1.28
CA LEU A 5 3.96 -14.67 -1.76
C LEU A 5 4.41 -13.61 -0.74
N GLY A 6 4.69 -14.02 0.50
CA GLY A 6 5.04 -13.13 1.61
C GLY A 6 3.83 -12.68 2.44
N THR A 7 4.09 -11.82 3.43
CA THR A 7 3.11 -11.22 4.34
C THR A 7 2.95 -9.74 4.05
N GLY A 8 1.71 -9.31 3.81
CA GLY A 8 1.36 -7.91 3.59
C GLY A 8 0.50 -7.32 4.68
N ILE A 9 0.48 -5.99 4.78
CA ILE A 9 -0.42 -5.24 5.66
C ILE A 9 -0.94 -3.97 4.97
N GLY A 10 -2.19 -3.59 5.26
CA GLY A 10 -2.73 -2.31 4.83
C GLY A 10 -2.05 -1.15 5.56
N TRP A 11 -1.63 -0.14 4.80
CA TRP A 11 -1.06 1.10 5.31
C TRP A 11 -2.10 2.22 5.29
N ARG A 12 -2.12 3.03 6.35
CA ARG A 12 -2.85 4.30 6.44
C ARG A 12 -2.08 5.26 7.35
N PRO A 13 -2.24 6.59 7.20
CA PRO A 13 -1.48 7.58 7.98
C PRO A 13 -1.52 7.33 9.50
N GLU A 14 -2.67 6.92 10.04
CA GLU A 14 -2.93 6.77 11.48
C GLU A 14 -2.12 5.63 12.12
N ILE A 15 -1.61 4.69 11.33
CA ILE A 15 -0.76 3.58 11.82
C ILE A 15 0.59 3.52 11.12
N ALA A 16 0.96 4.58 10.39
CA ALA A 16 2.15 4.60 9.54
C ALA A 16 3.42 4.25 10.32
N ASP A 17 3.60 4.82 11.51
CA ASP A 17 4.77 4.56 12.36
C ASP A 17 4.79 3.12 12.89
N ALA A 18 3.62 2.57 13.23
CA ALA A 18 3.52 1.19 13.68
C ALA A 18 3.86 0.22 12.54
N VAL A 19 3.29 0.42 11.35
CA VAL A 19 3.57 -0.39 10.16
C VAL A 19 5.05 -0.27 9.77
N GLU A 20 5.62 0.93 9.86
CA GLU A 20 7.04 1.12 9.62
C GLU A 20 7.89 0.33 10.63
N ALA A 21 7.56 0.33 11.92
CA ALA A 21 8.32 -0.41 12.92
C ALA A 21 8.17 -1.94 12.83
N MET A 22 7.20 -2.47 12.07
CA MET A 22 6.94 -3.91 12.01
C MET A 22 8.09 -4.69 11.33
N PRO A 23 8.61 -5.74 11.99
CA PRO A 23 9.55 -6.67 11.36
C PRO A 23 8.80 -7.67 10.46
N GLY A 24 9.45 -8.11 9.37
CA GLY A 24 8.96 -9.23 8.56
C GLY A 24 7.76 -8.93 7.65
N ILE A 25 7.45 -7.66 7.40
CA ILE A 25 6.51 -7.29 6.34
C ILE A 25 7.22 -7.24 4.99
N ASP A 26 6.66 -7.95 4.00
CA ASP A 26 7.24 -8.02 2.66
C ASP A 26 6.69 -6.91 1.75
N TRP A 27 5.44 -6.52 1.99
CA TRP A 27 4.75 -5.47 1.23
C TRP A 27 3.68 -4.75 2.05
N VAL A 28 3.32 -3.55 1.62
CA VAL A 28 2.17 -2.80 2.14
C VAL A 28 1.20 -2.45 1.03
N GLU A 29 -0.08 -2.48 1.35
CA GLU A 29 -1.14 -1.98 0.46
C GLU A 29 -1.52 -0.55 0.85
N VAL A 30 -1.67 0.33 -0.13
CA VAL A 30 -2.07 1.73 0.08
C VAL A 30 -3.27 2.02 -0.81
N VAL A 31 -4.34 2.61 -0.25
CA VAL A 31 -5.46 3.09 -1.08
C VAL A 31 -4.95 4.21 -1.98
N ALA A 32 -5.00 4.01 -3.30
CA ALA A 32 -4.39 4.88 -4.28
C ALA A 32 -4.97 6.30 -4.22
N GLU A 33 -6.27 6.41 -3.97
CA GLU A 33 -7.03 7.66 -3.87
C GLU A 33 -6.65 8.48 -2.62
N ASN A 34 -6.04 7.85 -1.61
CA ASN A 34 -5.61 8.51 -0.37
C ASN A 34 -4.17 9.05 -0.43
N VAL A 35 -3.49 8.92 -1.56
CA VAL A 35 -2.10 9.39 -1.72
C VAL A 35 -1.92 10.28 -2.94
N CYS A 36 -1.04 11.27 -2.82
CA CYS A 36 -0.61 12.09 -3.94
C CYS A 36 0.69 11.53 -4.52
N PRO A 37 0.74 11.08 -5.79
CA PRO A 37 1.96 10.54 -6.39
C PRO A 37 3.16 11.51 -6.38
N GLY A 38 2.90 12.82 -6.40
CA GLY A 38 3.93 13.87 -6.30
C GLY A 38 4.36 14.22 -4.86
N HIS A 39 3.61 13.78 -3.85
CA HIS A 39 3.82 14.12 -2.44
C HIS A 39 3.53 12.91 -1.55
N LEU A 40 4.34 11.87 -1.72
CA LEU A 40 4.17 10.64 -0.93
C LEU A 40 4.47 10.89 0.56
N PRO A 41 3.67 10.32 1.48
CA PRO A 41 4.00 10.29 2.89
C PRO A 41 5.40 9.71 3.15
N GLU A 42 6.18 10.34 4.03
CA GLU A 42 7.56 9.95 4.31
C GLU A 42 7.71 8.50 4.77
N SER A 43 6.71 7.96 5.48
CA SER A 43 6.71 6.55 5.89
C SER A 43 6.73 5.60 4.68
N LEU A 44 6.01 5.91 3.60
CA LEU A 44 6.03 5.10 2.38
C LEU A 44 7.41 5.17 1.70
N LEU A 45 8.05 6.34 1.72
CA LEU A 45 9.42 6.50 1.21
C LEU A 45 10.43 5.70 2.05
N ARG A 46 10.29 5.71 3.39
CA ARG A 46 11.14 4.91 4.29
C ARG A 46 10.93 3.40 4.11
N LEU A 47 9.69 2.95 3.95
CA LEU A 47 9.36 1.56 3.63
C LEU A 47 10.00 1.12 2.31
N ARG A 48 9.85 1.92 1.24
CA ARG A 48 10.50 1.63 -0.05
C ARG A 48 12.03 1.59 0.06
N ARG A 49 12.64 2.54 0.78
CA ARG A 49 14.10 2.54 1.02
C ARG A 49 14.59 1.28 1.73
N ARG A 50 13.75 0.64 2.55
CA ARG A 50 14.05 -0.65 3.21
C ARG A 50 13.79 -1.88 2.35
N GLY A 51 13.29 -1.71 1.12
CA GLY A 51 12.96 -2.81 0.22
C GLY A 51 11.56 -3.37 0.38
N VAL A 52 10.70 -2.77 1.22
CA VAL A 52 9.28 -3.16 1.33
C VAL A 52 8.55 -2.71 0.06
N THR A 53 7.81 -3.61 -0.57
CA THR A 53 7.03 -3.26 -1.77
C THR A 53 5.79 -2.47 -1.39
N VAL A 54 5.54 -1.33 -2.04
CA VAL A 54 4.32 -0.54 -1.84
C VAL A 54 3.39 -0.80 -3.02
N VAL A 55 2.21 -1.32 -2.74
CA VAL A 55 1.20 -1.69 -3.75
C VAL A 55 0.03 -0.71 -3.66
N PRO A 56 -0.19 0.15 -4.66
CA PRO A 56 -1.39 0.99 -4.72
C PRO A 56 -2.60 0.14 -5.08
N HIS A 57 -3.69 0.29 -4.32
CA HIS A 57 -4.97 -0.37 -4.52
C HIS A 57 -6.03 0.70 -4.79
N GLY A 58 -6.60 0.70 -5.99
CA GLY A 58 -7.69 1.62 -6.33
C GLY A 58 -9.03 1.10 -5.81
N VAL A 59 -9.79 1.95 -5.12
CA VAL A 59 -11.12 1.62 -4.58
C VAL A 59 -12.26 2.32 -5.32
N SER A 60 -11.98 3.29 -6.19
CA SER A 60 -13.02 4.09 -6.86
C SER A 60 -13.21 3.77 -8.34
N LEU A 61 -12.52 2.77 -8.90
CA LEU A 61 -12.51 2.51 -10.35
C LEU A 61 -13.88 2.07 -10.90
N GLY A 62 -14.76 1.50 -10.08
CA GLY A 62 -16.13 1.19 -10.49
C GLY A 62 -16.24 0.20 -11.67
N LEU A 63 -15.33 -0.77 -11.80
CA LEU A 63 -15.28 -1.70 -12.94
C LEU A 63 -16.59 -2.47 -13.22
N GLY A 64 -17.47 -2.61 -12.22
CA GLY A 64 -18.79 -3.22 -12.35
C GLY A 64 -19.96 -2.23 -12.29
N GLY A 65 -19.70 -0.93 -12.45
CA GLY A 65 -20.70 0.13 -12.41
C GLY A 65 -21.65 0.12 -13.61
N ALA A 66 -22.86 0.66 -13.42
CA ALA A 66 -23.88 0.76 -14.47
C ALA A 66 -23.78 2.06 -15.31
N ASP A 67 -22.94 3.00 -14.88
CA ASP A 67 -22.68 4.23 -15.60
C ASP A 67 -21.93 3.95 -16.91
N ARG A 68 -22.06 4.89 -17.87
CA ARG A 68 -21.33 4.79 -19.14
C ARG A 68 -19.83 5.00 -18.89
N PRO A 69 -18.94 4.26 -19.59
CA PRO A 69 -17.50 4.53 -19.59
C PRO A 69 -17.15 5.95 -20.03
#